data_AF-A0A3B6E984-F1
#
_entry.id   AF-A0A3B6E984-F1
#
_cell.length_a   1.000
_cell.length_b   1.000
_cell.length_c   1.000
_cell.angle_alpha   90.00
_cell.angle_beta   90.00
_cell.angle_gamma   90.00
#
_symmetry.space_group_name_H-M   'P 1'
#
loop_
_entity.id
_entity.type
_entity.pdbx_description
1 polymer ?
#
loop_
_entity_poly.entity_id
_entity_poly.type
_entity_poly.pdbx_seq_one_letter_code
_entity_poly.pdbx_strand_id
1 'polypeptide(L)'
;MAKKAGAERDAAAESCARKKAKVESEARAAASKITVNLDHKLLECSACCSPLAPPLFQCTNGHITCSECRTNAEYSCSLCAEPANTRCDIMERVLGGMTAPCSFREFGCSATIPFTKKLTHEESCLHAPCHCPIPYCRLYANRGQSLSEHIETKHCLVPYGNATAGSLSPVRVSDDEPVRLVFLDARAVFLLVVERSGPSGRAVSVVKLVSEPVKEEKDFKYKIQVHTRAGVLSLSGETQSVGRLMRPYQATASLFVSDAVWSPLDSPVYLEFK
;
A
#
# COMPACT_ATOMS: atom_id res chain seq x y z
N MET A 1 45.94 31.25 -18.50
CA MET A 1 44.51 30.93 -18.67
C MET A 1 44.21 29.91 -19.77
N ALA A 2 45.04 29.77 -20.82
CA ALA A 2 44.82 28.79 -21.90
C ALA A 2 44.89 27.29 -21.49
N LYS A 3 45.74 26.92 -20.52
CA LYS A 3 45.87 25.51 -20.07
C LYS A 3 44.63 24.97 -19.33
N LYS A 4 43.86 25.84 -18.66
CA LYS A 4 42.65 25.44 -17.90
C LYS A 4 41.47 25.15 -18.85
N ALA A 5 41.34 25.96 -19.91
CA ALA A 5 40.33 25.77 -20.95
C ALA A 5 40.55 24.53 -21.84
N GLY A 6 41.80 24.04 -21.97
CA GLY A 6 42.11 22.79 -22.67
C GLY A 6 41.64 21.56 -21.89
N ALA A 7 41.95 21.50 -20.60
CA ALA A 7 41.57 20.39 -19.73
C ALA A 7 40.03 20.24 -19.57
N GLU A 8 39.29 21.35 -19.53
CA GLU A 8 37.82 21.32 -19.50
C GLU A 8 37.20 20.83 -20.82
N ARG A 9 37.85 21.09 -21.96
CA ARG A 9 37.43 20.60 -23.27
C ARG A 9 37.68 19.10 -23.44
N ASP A 10 38.82 18.60 -22.96
CA ASP A 10 39.16 17.18 -23.00
C ASP A 10 38.24 16.35 -22.10
N ALA A 11 37.92 16.84 -20.90
CA ALA A 11 36.96 16.19 -19.99
C ALA A 11 35.53 16.16 -20.56
N ALA A 12 35.10 17.22 -21.25
CA ALA A 12 33.82 17.27 -21.93
C ALA A 12 33.75 16.28 -23.11
N ALA A 13 34.84 16.14 -23.87
CA ALA A 13 34.94 15.18 -24.97
C ALA A 13 34.88 13.72 -24.48
N GLU A 14 35.59 13.39 -23.39
CA GLU A 14 35.57 12.05 -22.80
C GLU A 14 34.18 11.69 -22.22
N SER A 15 33.51 12.65 -21.58
CA SER A 15 32.12 12.50 -21.11
C SER A 15 31.14 12.25 -22.27
N CYS A 16 31.30 12.96 -23.38
CA CYS A 16 30.47 12.79 -24.58
C CYS A 16 30.69 11.42 -25.23
N ALA A 17 31.94 10.96 -25.34
CA ALA A 17 32.29 9.65 -25.87
C ALA A 17 31.71 8.50 -25.03
N ARG A 18 31.78 8.60 -23.69
CA ARG A 18 31.16 7.61 -22.78
C ARG A 18 29.64 7.57 -22.92
N LYS A 19 28.98 8.72 -23.04
CA LYS A 19 27.52 8.79 -23.28
C LYS A 19 27.16 8.14 -24.62
N LYS A 20 27.91 8.42 -25.68
CA LYS A 20 27.68 7.83 -27.02
C LYS A 20 27.85 6.31 -27.02
N ALA A 21 28.91 5.79 -26.40
CA ALA A 21 29.15 4.35 -26.29
C ALA A 21 28.04 3.62 -25.48
N LYS A 22 27.52 4.26 -24.43
CA LYS A 22 26.38 3.74 -23.66
C LYS A 22 25.09 3.68 -24.50
N VAL A 23 24.80 4.72 -25.27
CA VAL A 23 23.61 4.76 -26.15
C VAL A 23 23.73 3.71 -27.26
N GLU A 24 24.90 3.54 -27.86
CA GLU A 24 25.13 2.53 -28.89
C GLU A 24 25.04 1.09 -28.36
N SER A 25 25.49 0.84 -27.12
CA SER A 25 25.35 -0.48 -26.49
C SER A 25 23.90 -0.78 -26.11
N GLU A 26 23.16 0.20 -25.59
CA GLU A 26 21.72 0.09 -25.30
C GLU A 26 20.90 -0.13 -26.59
N ALA A 27 21.25 0.56 -27.68
CA ALA A 27 20.60 0.38 -28.98
C ALA A 27 20.86 -1.01 -29.59
N ARG A 28 22.09 -1.53 -29.51
CA ARG A 28 22.43 -2.90 -29.94
C ARG A 28 21.72 -3.94 -29.08
N ALA A 29 21.68 -3.75 -27.76
CA ALA A 29 20.96 -4.64 -26.85
C ALA A 29 19.44 -4.59 -27.06
N ALA A 30 18.88 -3.47 -27.52
CA ALA A 30 17.49 -3.35 -27.90
C ALA A 30 17.19 -4.06 -29.24
N ALA A 31 18.11 -3.98 -30.21
CA ALA A 31 17.96 -4.66 -31.52
C ALA A 31 17.97 -6.19 -31.41
N SER A 32 18.52 -6.77 -30.34
CA SER A 32 18.51 -8.21 -30.05
C SER A 32 17.31 -8.68 -29.22
N LYS A 33 16.39 -7.77 -28.82
CA LYS A 33 15.21 -8.13 -28.02
C LYS A 33 14.02 -8.40 -28.93
N ILE A 34 13.34 -9.51 -28.68
CA ILE A 34 12.04 -9.81 -29.27
C ILE A 34 10.93 -9.37 -28.32
N THR A 35 9.81 -8.90 -28.87
CA THR A 35 8.58 -8.67 -28.10
C THR A 35 7.67 -9.87 -28.31
N VAL A 36 7.28 -10.52 -27.22
CA VAL A 36 6.36 -11.66 -27.22
C VAL A 36 5.12 -11.30 -26.44
N ASN A 37 3.95 -11.68 -26.95
CA ASN A 37 2.69 -11.61 -26.21
C ASN A 37 2.44 -12.98 -25.58
N LEU A 38 2.30 -13.01 -24.26
CA LEU A 38 2.20 -14.23 -23.48
C LEU A 38 1.06 -14.09 -22.48
N ASP A 39 0.29 -15.17 -22.28
CA ASP A 39 -0.65 -15.23 -21.17
C ASP A 39 0.12 -15.26 -19.84
N HIS A 40 -0.17 -14.31 -18.95
CA HIS A 40 0.43 -14.21 -17.63
C HIS A 40 0.35 -15.50 -16.81
N LYS A 41 -0.70 -16.31 -17.01
CA LYS A 41 -0.88 -17.60 -16.33
C LYS A 41 0.22 -18.62 -16.62
N LEU A 42 0.91 -18.47 -17.76
CA LEU A 42 2.07 -19.30 -18.11
C LEU A 42 3.29 -18.98 -17.24
N LEU A 43 3.26 -17.86 -16.51
CA LEU A 43 4.31 -17.40 -15.62
C LEU A 43 3.90 -17.49 -14.15
N GLU A 44 2.94 -18.37 -13.82
CA GLU A 44 2.46 -18.62 -12.47
C GLU A 44 2.91 -19.99 -11.97
N CYS A 45 3.10 -20.11 -10.66
CA CYS A 45 3.38 -21.37 -9.98
C CYS A 45 2.21 -22.33 -10.19
N SER A 46 2.48 -23.54 -10.65
CA SER A 46 1.43 -24.54 -10.91
C SER A 46 0.69 -24.98 -9.64
N ALA A 47 1.22 -24.70 -8.45
CA ALA A 47 0.63 -25.07 -7.17
C ALA A 47 -0.17 -23.94 -6.48
N CYS A 48 0.39 -22.73 -6.38
CA CYS A 48 -0.25 -21.60 -5.68
C CYS A 48 -0.78 -20.49 -6.59
N CYS A 49 -0.55 -20.60 -7.90
CA CYS A 49 -0.90 -19.58 -8.90
C CYS A 49 -0.25 -18.20 -8.68
N SER A 50 0.71 -18.07 -7.77
CA SER A 50 1.50 -16.84 -7.61
C SER A 50 2.49 -16.69 -8.76
N PRO A 51 2.82 -15.45 -9.20
CA PRO A 51 3.84 -15.23 -10.22
C PRO A 51 5.18 -15.88 -9.87
N LEU A 52 5.81 -16.50 -10.87
CA LEU A 52 7.07 -17.22 -10.69
C LEU A 52 8.21 -16.24 -10.34
N ALA A 53 8.95 -16.56 -9.28
CA ALA A 53 10.17 -15.87 -8.89
C ALA A 53 11.26 -16.90 -8.57
N PRO A 54 12.50 -16.74 -9.07
CA PRO A 54 13.61 -17.61 -8.71
C PRO A 54 13.82 -17.72 -7.18
N PRO A 55 14.20 -18.90 -6.65
CA PRO A 55 14.48 -20.14 -7.37
C PRO A 55 13.22 -20.94 -7.73
N LEU A 56 13.23 -21.57 -8.91
CA LEU A 56 12.12 -22.34 -9.46
C LEU A 56 12.46 -23.83 -9.58
N PHE A 57 11.48 -24.69 -9.39
CA PHE A 57 11.64 -26.13 -9.47
C PHE A 57 10.67 -26.72 -10.49
N GLN A 58 11.10 -27.76 -11.19
CA GLN A 58 10.33 -28.44 -12.22
C GLN A 58 10.32 -29.95 -11.97
N CYS A 59 9.15 -30.58 -12.18
CA CYS A 59 9.04 -32.04 -12.20
C CYS A 59 9.31 -32.63 -13.59
N THR A 60 9.47 -33.95 -13.67
CA THR A 60 9.69 -34.68 -14.94
C THR A 60 8.57 -34.44 -15.97
N ASN A 61 7.33 -34.22 -15.52
CA ASN A 61 6.18 -33.89 -16.36
C ASN A 61 6.04 -32.40 -16.72
N GLY A 62 6.93 -31.53 -16.24
CA GLY A 62 6.97 -30.13 -16.66
C GLY A 62 6.22 -29.12 -15.79
N HIS A 63 5.61 -29.52 -14.66
CA HIS A 63 5.03 -28.57 -13.72
C HIS A 63 6.12 -27.74 -13.03
N ILE A 64 5.97 -26.42 -13.02
CA ILE A 64 6.92 -25.50 -12.42
C ILE A 64 6.34 -24.92 -11.12
N THR A 65 7.10 -25.02 -10.04
CA THR A 65 6.71 -24.52 -8.71
C THR A 65 7.72 -23.51 -8.16
N CYS A 66 7.23 -22.60 -7.32
CA CYS A 66 8.08 -21.69 -6.57
C CYS A 66 8.75 -22.40 -5.38
N SER A 67 9.76 -21.76 -4.80
CA SER A 67 10.49 -22.32 -3.64
C SER A 67 9.60 -22.61 -2.43
N GLU A 68 8.53 -21.84 -2.21
CA GLU A 68 7.60 -22.04 -1.09
C GLU A 68 6.68 -23.26 -1.30
N CYS A 69 6.32 -23.55 -2.55
CA CYS A 69 5.51 -24.71 -2.92
C CYS A 69 6.33 -25.97 -3.18
N ARG A 70 7.66 -25.90 -3.02
CA ARG A 70 8.51 -27.08 -3.10
C ARG A 70 8.21 -28.00 -1.90
N THR A 71 7.72 -29.19 -2.21
CA THR A 71 7.39 -30.22 -1.22
C THR A 71 8.67 -30.82 -0.62
N ASN A 72 8.92 -30.54 0.67
CA ASN A 72 10.12 -31.01 1.37
C ASN A 72 10.07 -32.50 1.80
N ALA A 73 8.91 -33.15 1.82
CA ALA A 73 8.78 -34.47 2.44
C ALA A 73 9.19 -35.64 1.52
N GLU A 74 8.96 -35.54 0.21
CA GLU A 74 9.18 -36.66 -0.73
C GLU A 74 9.85 -36.25 -2.06
N TYR A 75 10.18 -34.97 -2.24
CA TYR A 75 10.64 -34.42 -3.52
C TYR A 75 9.74 -34.82 -4.70
N SER A 76 8.43 -34.95 -4.46
CA SER A 76 7.42 -35.36 -5.44
C SER A 76 6.47 -34.20 -5.75
N CYS A 77 6.04 -34.10 -7.00
CA CYS A 77 5.15 -33.07 -7.49
C CYS A 77 3.75 -33.25 -6.89
N SER A 78 3.21 -32.22 -6.22
CA SER A 78 1.86 -32.27 -5.65
C SER A 78 0.75 -32.44 -6.69
N LEU A 79 1.02 -32.17 -7.97
CA LEU A 79 0.04 -32.25 -9.06
C LEU A 79 0.02 -33.61 -9.76
N CYS A 80 1.13 -34.35 -9.76
CA CYS A 80 1.26 -35.58 -10.54
C CYS A 80 2.10 -36.69 -9.88
N ALA A 81 2.53 -36.50 -8.63
CA ALA A 81 3.36 -37.41 -7.83
C ALA A 81 4.77 -37.73 -8.42
N GLU A 82 5.12 -37.19 -9.57
CA GLU A 82 6.45 -37.36 -10.18
C GLU A 82 7.59 -36.65 -9.44
N PRO A 83 8.85 -37.09 -9.56
CA PRO A 83 10.00 -36.41 -8.96
C PRO A 83 10.08 -34.93 -9.36
N ALA A 84 10.18 -34.05 -8.37
CA ALA A 84 10.14 -32.59 -8.47
C ALA A 84 11.28 -31.94 -7.65
N ASN A 85 12.53 -32.27 -8.01
CA ASN A 85 13.72 -31.76 -7.32
C ASN A 85 14.68 -30.97 -8.22
N THR A 86 14.37 -30.82 -9.50
CA THR A 86 15.28 -30.18 -10.46
C THR A 86 15.00 -28.69 -10.53
N ARG A 87 16.03 -27.86 -10.34
CA ARG A 87 15.92 -26.42 -10.51
C ARG A 87 15.68 -26.08 -11.99
N CYS A 88 14.73 -25.19 -12.26
CA CYS A 88 14.39 -24.78 -13.62
C CYS A 88 15.21 -23.55 -14.07
N ASP A 89 16.53 -23.72 -14.23
CA ASP A 89 17.45 -22.63 -14.57
C ASP A 89 17.12 -21.93 -15.90
N ILE A 90 16.48 -22.64 -16.83
CA ILE A 90 16.03 -22.06 -18.11
C ILE A 90 14.91 -21.04 -17.85
N MET A 91 13.87 -21.42 -17.09
CA MET A 91 12.78 -20.51 -16.79
C MET A 91 13.26 -19.33 -15.96
N GLU A 92 14.16 -19.54 -15.00
CA GLU A 92 14.76 -18.43 -14.24
C GLU A 92 15.49 -17.41 -15.14
N ARG A 93 16.26 -17.89 -16.13
CA ARG A 93 16.93 -17.03 -17.12
C ARG A 93 15.94 -16.30 -18.02
N VAL A 94 14.87 -16.99 -18.45
CA VAL A 94 13.78 -16.39 -19.24
C VAL A 94 13.15 -15.24 -18.44
N LEU A 95 12.70 -15.49 -17.21
CA LEU A 95 12.11 -14.47 -16.35
C LEU A 95 13.07 -13.31 -16.05
N GLY A 96 14.37 -13.59 -15.89
CA GLY A 96 15.39 -12.58 -15.67
C GLY A 96 15.62 -11.66 -16.87
N GLY A 97 15.35 -12.12 -18.09
CA GLY A 97 15.39 -11.32 -19.32
C GLY A 97 14.08 -10.61 -19.65
N MET A 98 12.98 -10.95 -18.96
CA MET A 98 11.65 -10.41 -19.23
C MET A 98 11.38 -9.10 -18.50
N THR A 99 10.66 -8.22 -19.18
CA THR A 99 10.03 -7.04 -18.58
C THR A 99 8.55 -7.08 -18.88
N ALA A 100 7.72 -6.67 -17.92
CA ALA A 100 6.28 -6.57 -18.07
C ALA A 100 5.80 -5.16 -17.69
N PRO A 101 4.72 -4.66 -18.30
CA PRO A 101 4.07 -3.46 -17.81
C PRO A 101 3.51 -3.69 -16.40
N CYS A 102 3.46 -2.64 -15.58
CA CYS A 102 2.72 -2.64 -14.33
C CYS A 102 1.26 -3.06 -14.56
N SER A 103 0.69 -3.90 -13.68
CA SER A 103 -0.74 -4.26 -13.79
C SER A 103 -1.66 -3.04 -13.61
N PHE A 104 -1.19 -2.00 -12.91
CA PHE A 104 -1.93 -0.74 -12.70
C PHE A 104 -1.74 0.28 -13.83
N ARG A 105 -1.43 -0.17 -15.05
CA ARG A 105 -1.26 0.71 -16.22
C ARG A 105 -2.53 1.48 -16.55
N GLU A 106 -3.68 0.85 -16.40
CA GLU A 106 -5.00 1.50 -16.58
C GLU A 106 -5.24 2.65 -15.59
N PHE A 107 -4.59 2.60 -14.42
CA PHE A 107 -4.66 3.64 -13.39
C PHE A 107 -3.57 4.71 -13.53
N GLY A 108 -2.74 4.64 -14.58
CA GLY A 108 -1.74 5.66 -14.93
C GLY A 108 -0.29 5.22 -14.74
N CYS A 109 -0.02 3.97 -14.33
CA CYS A 109 1.36 3.49 -14.23
C CYS A 109 1.96 3.18 -15.60
N SER A 110 2.85 4.04 -16.09
CA SER A 110 3.59 3.80 -17.33
C SER A 110 4.85 2.94 -17.15
N ALA A 111 5.10 2.41 -15.95
CA ALA A 111 6.30 1.65 -15.65
C ALA A 111 6.33 0.32 -16.41
N THR A 112 7.48 0.04 -17.01
CA THR A 112 7.85 -1.28 -17.54
C THR A 112 8.92 -1.85 -16.62
N ILE A 113 8.63 -2.97 -15.98
CA ILE A 113 9.35 -3.46 -14.79
C ILE A 113 9.96 -4.83 -15.14
N PRO A 114 11.19 -5.14 -14.69
CA PRO A 114 11.70 -6.50 -14.74
C PRO A 114 10.72 -7.47 -14.09
N PHE A 115 10.40 -8.60 -14.74
CA PHE A 115 9.31 -9.48 -14.29
C PHE A 115 9.52 -9.95 -12.84
N THR A 116 10.77 -10.26 -12.48
CA THR A 116 11.17 -10.67 -11.11
C THR A 116 10.95 -9.59 -10.04
N LYS A 117 10.76 -8.33 -10.43
CA LYS A 117 10.48 -7.20 -9.53
C LYS A 117 9.05 -6.68 -9.68
N LYS A 118 8.20 -7.35 -10.46
CA LYS A 118 6.84 -6.90 -10.74
C LYS A 118 5.99 -6.84 -9.46
N LEU A 119 5.99 -7.91 -8.66
CA LEU A 119 5.24 -7.98 -7.41
C LEU A 119 5.65 -6.88 -6.42
N THR A 120 6.96 -6.71 -6.19
CA THR A 120 7.47 -5.70 -5.25
C THR A 120 7.17 -4.27 -5.71
N HIS A 121 7.18 -4.01 -7.02
CA HIS A 121 6.70 -2.75 -7.55
C HIS A 121 5.19 -2.57 -7.28
N GLU A 122 4.38 -3.58 -7.55
CA GLU A 122 2.92 -3.50 -7.41
C GLU A 122 2.48 -3.28 -5.96
N GLU A 123 3.16 -3.88 -4.99
CA GLU A 123 2.93 -3.65 -3.56
C GLU A 123 3.15 -2.19 -3.11
N SER A 124 4.02 -1.46 -3.82
CA SER A 124 4.39 -0.08 -3.47
C SER A 124 3.93 0.96 -4.50
N CYS A 125 3.30 0.52 -5.60
CA CYS A 125 2.97 1.37 -6.74
C CYS A 125 2.03 2.51 -6.34
N LEU A 126 2.38 3.74 -6.76
CA LEU A 126 1.59 4.95 -6.50
C LEU A 126 0.20 4.93 -7.17
N HIS A 127 0.06 4.13 -8.23
CA HIS A 127 -1.17 4.00 -9.00
C HIS A 127 -1.99 2.77 -8.63
N ALA A 128 -1.54 1.99 -7.65
CA ALA A 128 -2.31 0.84 -7.20
C ALA A 128 -3.63 1.32 -6.54
N PRO A 129 -4.77 0.67 -6.81
CA PRO A 129 -6.04 1.00 -6.18
C PRO A 129 -5.92 1.05 -4.66
N CYS A 130 -6.54 2.07 -4.06
CA CYS A 130 -6.49 2.31 -2.62
C CYS A 130 -7.89 2.22 -2.03
N HIS A 131 -7.94 1.91 -0.73
CA HIS A 131 -9.17 1.83 0.02
C HIS A 131 -9.46 3.14 0.76
N CYS A 132 -10.74 3.46 0.86
CA CYS A 132 -11.22 4.58 1.66
C CYS A 132 -11.97 4.01 2.89
N PRO A 133 -11.68 4.46 4.13
CA PRO A 133 -12.42 4.05 5.32
C PRO A 133 -13.90 4.47 5.30
N ILE A 134 -14.31 5.33 4.37
CA ILE A 134 -15.68 5.82 4.24
C ILE A 134 -16.55 4.73 3.60
N PRO A 135 -17.65 4.29 4.23
CA PRO A 135 -18.41 3.09 3.83
C PRO A 135 -18.89 3.05 2.37
N TYR A 136 -19.10 4.21 1.73
CA TYR A 136 -19.61 4.32 0.36
C TYR A 136 -18.52 4.54 -0.71
N CYS A 137 -17.23 4.65 -0.33
CA CYS A 137 -16.11 4.90 -1.25
C CYS A 137 -15.01 3.83 -1.18
N ARG A 138 -15.31 2.69 -0.57
CA ARG A 138 -14.38 1.65 -0.10
C ARG A 138 -13.16 1.35 -0.98
N LEU A 139 -13.28 1.41 -2.31
CA LEU A 139 -12.18 1.23 -3.25
C LEU A 139 -12.19 2.35 -4.30
N TYR A 140 -11.04 2.96 -4.55
CA TYR A 140 -10.86 3.96 -5.60
C TYR A 140 -9.55 3.76 -6.37
N ALA A 141 -9.57 4.16 -7.64
CA ALA A 141 -8.36 4.25 -8.45
C ALA A 141 -7.46 5.35 -7.89
N ASN A 142 -6.26 4.98 -7.43
CA ASN A 142 -5.32 5.98 -6.96
C ASN A 142 -4.52 6.55 -8.14
N ARG A 143 -4.45 7.87 -8.24
CA ARG A 143 -3.64 8.60 -9.23
C ARG A 143 -2.41 9.22 -8.58
N GLY A 144 -1.79 8.51 -7.63
CA GLY A 144 -0.67 9.00 -6.84
C GLY A 144 -1.05 10.00 -5.74
N GLN A 145 -2.34 10.06 -5.37
CA GLN A 145 -2.85 10.91 -4.30
C GLN A 145 -2.71 10.21 -2.94
N SER A 146 -2.57 10.99 -1.88
CA SER A 146 -2.70 10.49 -0.51
C SER A 146 -4.18 10.27 -0.14
N LEU A 147 -4.42 9.52 0.93
CA LEU A 147 -5.76 9.34 1.49
C LEU A 147 -6.36 10.66 1.97
N SER A 148 -5.53 11.57 2.52
CA SER A 148 -5.96 12.91 2.91
C SER A 148 -6.49 13.71 1.71
N GLU A 149 -5.72 13.78 0.62
CA GLU A 149 -6.10 14.47 -0.61
C GLU A 149 -7.37 13.87 -1.23
N HIS A 150 -7.48 12.54 -1.21
CA HIS A 150 -8.69 11.85 -1.66
C HIS A 150 -9.92 12.27 -0.86
N ILE A 151 -9.82 12.29 0.48
CA ILE A 151 -10.93 12.69 1.36
C ILE A 151 -11.29 14.16 1.13
N GLU A 152 -10.31 15.06 1.05
CA GLU A 152 -10.56 16.48 0.80
C GLU A 152 -11.28 16.73 -0.53
N THR A 153 -10.91 16.00 -1.58
CA THR A 153 -11.43 16.22 -2.94
C THR A 153 -12.72 15.47 -3.24
N LYS A 154 -12.90 14.25 -2.72
CA LYS A 154 -14.07 13.38 -2.99
C LYS A 154 -15.08 13.36 -1.86
N HIS A 155 -14.69 13.81 -0.67
CA HIS A 155 -15.50 13.78 0.54
C HIS A 155 -15.53 15.14 1.23
N CYS A 156 -15.71 16.21 0.45
CA CYS A 156 -15.73 17.60 0.93
C CYS A 156 -16.86 17.90 1.94
N LEU A 157 -17.86 17.02 2.05
CA LEU A 157 -18.96 17.14 3.01
C LEU A 157 -18.69 16.40 4.34
N VAL A 158 -17.53 15.74 4.49
CA VAL A 158 -17.17 15.09 5.76
C VAL A 158 -17.07 16.17 6.84
N PRO A 159 -17.82 16.04 7.95
CA PRO A 159 -17.73 16.99 9.04
C PRO A 159 -16.33 17.03 9.63
N TYR A 160 -15.98 18.17 10.22
CA TYR A 160 -14.71 18.34 10.90
C TYR A 160 -14.88 18.84 12.34
N GLY A 161 -13.86 18.60 13.16
CA GLY A 161 -13.72 19.10 14.51
C GLY A 161 -12.26 19.47 14.80
N ASN A 162 -12.04 20.20 15.89
CA ASN A 162 -10.71 20.58 16.34
C ASN A 162 -10.42 19.90 17.67
N ALA A 163 -9.16 19.51 17.86
CA ALA A 163 -8.63 19.02 19.13
C ALA A 163 -7.36 19.77 19.49
N THR A 164 -7.06 19.82 20.79
CA THR A 164 -5.83 20.42 21.32
C THR A 164 -5.05 19.36 22.08
N ALA A 165 -3.74 19.24 21.82
CA ALA A 165 -2.98 18.17 22.46
C ALA A 165 -2.89 18.35 23.98
N GLY A 166 -2.90 17.22 24.68
CA GLY A 166 -2.94 17.16 26.13
C GLY A 166 -4.28 17.59 26.73
N SER A 167 -5.28 17.93 25.91
CA SER A 167 -6.62 18.32 26.36
C SER A 167 -7.68 17.35 25.86
N LEU A 168 -8.66 17.09 26.72
CA LEU A 168 -9.80 16.25 26.39
C LEU A 168 -10.83 17.06 25.56
N SER A 169 -10.80 16.88 24.24
CA SER A 169 -11.59 17.66 23.28
C SER A 169 -12.91 16.95 22.93
N PRO A 170 -14.08 17.59 23.10
CA PRO A 170 -15.36 16.98 22.73
C PRO A 170 -15.60 17.02 21.22
N VAL A 171 -15.92 15.87 20.65
CA VAL A 171 -16.23 15.66 19.24
C VAL A 171 -17.62 15.03 19.14
N ARG A 172 -18.60 15.80 18.64
CA ARG A 172 -19.96 15.29 18.42
C ARG A 172 -19.97 14.37 17.21
N VAL A 173 -20.60 13.21 17.32
CA VAL A 173 -20.76 12.25 16.24
C VAL A 173 -22.25 11.97 16.09
N SER A 174 -22.82 12.28 14.94
CA SER A 174 -24.23 11.95 14.64
C SER A 174 -24.39 10.46 14.31
N ASP A 175 -25.59 9.88 14.48
CA ASP A 175 -25.82 8.43 14.23
C ASP A 175 -25.48 7.99 12.81
N ASP A 176 -25.75 8.86 11.83
CA ASP A 176 -25.51 8.61 10.41
C ASP A 176 -24.16 9.15 9.93
N GLU A 177 -23.27 9.57 10.84
CA GLU A 177 -21.95 10.08 10.51
C GLU A 177 -20.91 8.96 10.63
N PRO A 178 -20.53 8.30 9.51
CA PRO A 178 -19.59 7.18 9.58
C PRO A 178 -18.15 7.64 9.83
N VAL A 179 -17.85 8.91 9.55
CA VAL A 179 -16.51 9.47 9.68
C VAL A 179 -16.52 10.96 10.05
N ARG A 180 -15.48 11.40 10.75
CA ARG A 180 -15.20 12.82 11.03
C ARG A 180 -13.71 13.12 10.92
N LEU A 181 -13.37 14.27 10.33
CA LEU A 181 -12.01 14.80 10.37
C LEU A 181 -11.75 15.54 11.68
N VAL A 182 -10.59 15.31 12.30
CA VAL A 182 -10.19 15.97 13.54
C VAL A 182 -8.82 16.61 13.35
N PHE A 183 -8.75 17.94 13.40
CA PHE A 183 -7.52 18.71 13.28
C PHE A 183 -6.90 18.96 14.65
N LEU A 184 -5.63 18.58 14.82
CA LEU A 184 -4.89 18.78 16.07
C LEU A 184 -3.90 19.93 15.93
N ASP A 185 -4.25 21.11 16.45
CA ASP A 185 -3.39 22.33 16.49
C ASP A 185 -2.57 22.60 15.22
N ALA A 186 -3.14 22.35 14.02
CA ALA A 186 -2.46 22.41 12.72
C ALA A 186 -1.21 21.51 12.55
N ARG A 187 -1.00 20.56 13.46
CA ARG A 187 0.12 19.60 13.45
C ARG A 187 -0.22 18.28 12.78
N ALA A 188 -1.45 17.82 12.92
CA ALA A 188 -1.89 16.53 12.40
C ALA A 188 -3.38 16.53 12.10
N VAL A 189 -3.77 15.67 11.16
CA VAL A 189 -5.17 15.40 10.82
C VAL A 189 -5.47 13.95 11.14
N PHE A 190 -6.56 13.71 11.87
CA PHE A 190 -7.04 12.37 12.19
C PHE A 190 -8.40 12.14 11.54
N LEU A 191 -8.66 10.89 11.18
CA LEU A 191 -9.98 10.43 10.79
C LEU A 191 -10.55 9.60 11.93
N LEU A 192 -11.61 10.09 12.54
CA LEU A 192 -12.46 9.32 13.45
C LEU A 192 -13.39 8.47 12.59
N VAL A 193 -13.33 7.15 12.73
CA VAL A 193 -14.18 6.20 11.99
C VAL A 193 -15.16 5.58 12.97
N VAL A 194 -16.44 5.62 12.60
CA VAL A 194 -17.56 5.14 13.41
C VAL A 194 -18.31 4.09 12.61
N GLU A 195 -18.12 2.84 12.99
CA GLU A 195 -18.73 1.71 12.32
C GLU A 195 -19.91 1.19 13.15
N ARG A 196 -21.02 0.87 12.49
CA ARG A 196 -22.07 0.09 13.15
C ARG A 196 -21.58 -1.34 13.31
N SER A 197 -21.51 -1.80 14.55
CA SER A 197 -21.08 -3.15 14.92
C SER A 197 -22.23 -3.84 15.67
N GLY A 198 -22.55 -5.09 15.32
CA GLY A 198 -23.65 -5.83 15.96
C GLY A 198 -23.35 -6.18 17.43
N PRO A 199 -24.36 -6.49 18.28
CA PRO A 199 -25.78 -6.13 18.21
C PRO A 199 -25.98 -4.69 18.74
N SER A 200 -26.62 -3.81 17.96
CA SER A 200 -26.98 -2.43 18.32
C SER A 200 -25.91 -1.64 19.09
N GLY A 201 -24.81 -1.34 18.41
CA GLY A 201 -23.77 -0.46 18.93
C GLY A 201 -22.86 0.09 17.85
N ARG A 202 -21.93 0.93 18.29
CA ARG A 202 -20.97 1.62 17.44
C ARG A 202 -19.56 1.31 17.90
N ALA A 203 -18.68 1.00 16.96
CA ALA A 203 -17.25 0.89 17.18
C ALA A 203 -16.59 2.18 16.72
N VAL A 204 -15.87 2.84 17.63
CA VAL A 204 -15.16 4.09 17.37
C VAL A 204 -13.66 3.83 17.29
N SER A 205 -13.03 4.28 16.23
CA SER A 205 -11.58 4.16 16.02
C SER A 205 -10.99 5.44 15.44
N VAL A 206 -9.68 5.61 15.58
CA VAL A 206 -8.96 6.79 15.11
C VAL A 206 -7.75 6.36 14.29
N VAL A 207 -7.56 6.99 13.14
CA VAL A 207 -6.38 6.83 12.28
C VAL A 207 -5.79 8.20 11.96
N LYS A 208 -4.45 8.28 11.91
CA LYS A 208 -3.77 9.52 11.53
C LYS A 208 -3.60 9.56 10.02
N LEU A 209 -4.07 10.62 9.38
CA LEU A 209 -3.89 10.84 7.96
C LEU A 209 -2.57 11.58 7.74
N VAL A 210 -1.77 11.10 6.80
CA VAL A 210 -0.48 11.71 6.45
C VAL A 210 -0.46 12.03 4.96
N SER A 211 -0.02 13.24 4.61
CA SER A 211 0.25 13.59 3.22
C SER A 211 1.68 13.17 2.88
N GLU A 212 1.86 12.49 1.74
CA GLU A 212 3.19 12.11 1.24
C GLU A 212 3.90 13.33 0.62
N PRO A 213 5.23 13.45 0.72
CA PRO A 213 6.16 12.52 1.36
C PRO A 213 6.23 12.72 2.89
N VAL A 214 6.13 11.60 3.62
CA VAL A 214 6.21 11.57 5.08
C VAL A 214 7.58 12.09 5.54
N LYS A 215 7.63 13.28 6.16
CA LYS A 215 8.71 13.57 7.12
C LYS A 215 8.41 12.73 8.35
N GLU A 216 9.43 12.12 8.96
CA GLU A 216 9.27 11.34 10.20
C GLU A 216 8.42 12.11 11.21
N GLU A 217 7.15 11.72 11.33
CA GLU A 217 6.25 12.27 12.31
C GLU A 217 6.03 11.20 13.36
N LYS A 218 6.22 11.58 14.63
CA LYS A 218 5.95 10.71 15.77
C LYS A 218 4.49 10.25 15.71
N ASP A 219 4.27 8.97 15.99
CA ASP A 219 2.95 8.46 16.29
C ASP A 219 2.43 9.16 17.56
N PHE A 220 1.15 9.51 17.55
CA PHE A 220 0.50 10.13 18.71
C PHE A 220 -0.07 9.04 19.59
N LYS A 221 0.00 9.25 20.90
CA LYS A 221 -0.84 8.51 21.83
C LYS A 221 -2.21 9.16 21.83
N TYR A 222 -3.26 8.36 21.73
CA TYR A 222 -4.62 8.86 21.78
C TYR A 222 -5.40 8.20 22.91
N LYS A 223 -6.43 8.91 23.37
CA LYS A 223 -7.44 8.40 24.27
C LYS A 223 -8.82 8.78 23.76
N ILE A 224 -9.65 7.78 23.52
CA ILE A 224 -11.08 7.91 23.21
C ILE A 224 -11.83 7.72 24.52
N GLN A 225 -12.72 8.64 24.86
CA GLN A 225 -13.66 8.48 25.98
C GLN A 225 -15.09 8.70 25.51
N VAL A 226 -16.00 7.84 25.93
CA VAL A 226 -17.44 8.02 25.74
C VAL A 226 -18.07 8.10 27.12
N HIS A 227 -18.71 9.23 27.39
CA HIS A 227 -19.42 9.47 28.64
C HIS A 227 -20.85 8.94 28.48
N THR A 228 -21.21 8.01 29.33
CA THR A 228 -22.48 7.29 29.27
C THR A 228 -23.24 7.45 30.57
N ARG A 229 -24.52 7.04 30.59
CA ARG A 229 -25.32 7.03 31.83
C ARG A 229 -24.75 6.09 32.90
N ALA A 230 -24.01 5.06 32.50
CA ALA A 230 -23.44 4.05 33.40
C ALA A 230 -22.01 4.39 33.86
N GLY A 231 -21.38 5.44 33.31
CA GLY A 231 -20.00 5.80 33.59
C GLY A 231 -19.22 6.18 32.33
N VAL A 232 -17.89 6.18 32.43
CA VAL A 232 -17.00 6.53 31.32
C VAL A 232 -16.35 5.27 30.76
N LEU A 233 -16.56 5.02 29.48
CA LEU A 233 -15.81 4.01 28.73
C LEU A 233 -14.61 4.70 28.09
N SER A 234 -13.44 4.07 28.14
CA SER A 234 -12.24 4.64 27.54
C SER A 234 -11.34 3.61 26.88
N LEU A 235 -10.77 3.98 25.73
CA LEU A 235 -9.72 3.25 25.04
C LEU A 235 -8.52 4.18 24.88
N SER A 236 -7.33 3.68 25.15
CA SER A 236 -6.08 4.39 24.83
C SER A 236 -5.23 3.53 23.91
N GLY A 237 -4.52 4.16 22.99
CA GLY A 237 -3.68 3.47 22.02
C GLY A 237 -2.68 4.41 21.35
N GLU A 238 -1.98 3.88 20.37
CA GLU A 238 -1.07 4.63 19.51
C GLU A 238 -1.66 4.72 18.10
N THR A 239 -1.60 5.90 17.50
CA THR A 239 -2.20 6.14 16.18
C THR A 239 -1.38 5.46 15.11
N GLN A 240 -2.05 4.78 14.19
CA GLN A 240 -1.42 4.33 12.96
C GLN A 240 -1.40 5.49 11.94
N SER A 241 -0.21 5.86 11.50
CA SER A 241 0.02 6.83 10.43
C SER A 241 -0.26 6.20 9.06
N VAL A 242 -1.20 6.76 8.29
CA VAL A 242 -1.64 6.20 7.01
C VAL A 242 -1.64 7.28 5.92
N GLY A 243 -0.75 7.10 4.93
CA GLY A 243 -0.76 7.87 3.69
C GLY A 243 -1.64 7.26 2.60
N ARG A 244 -1.67 5.92 2.51
CA ARG A 244 -2.45 5.15 1.53
C ARG A 244 -2.88 3.81 2.15
N LEU A 245 -4.05 3.29 1.75
CA LEU A 245 -4.56 1.99 2.22
C LEU A 245 -4.63 0.98 1.08
N MET A 246 -3.66 0.06 1.03
CA MET A 246 -3.63 -1.01 0.01
C MET A 246 -4.61 -2.16 0.32
N ARG A 247 -5.19 -2.18 1.52
CA ARG A 247 -6.19 -3.15 1.98
C ARG A 247 -7.36 -2.42 2.63
N PRO A 248 -8.53 -3.05 2.77
CA PRO A 248 -9.65 -2.47 3.51
C PRO A 248 -9.19 -1.98 4.88
N TYR A 249 -9.71 -0.82 5.30
CA TYR A 249 -9.40 -0.28 6.62
C TYR A 249 -9.80 -1.28 7.70
N GLN A 250 -8.87 -1.56 8.61
CA GLN A 250 -9.10 -2.36 9.79
C GLN A 250 -8.46 -1.64 10.96
N ALA A 251 -9.27 -1.20 11.91
CA ALA A 251 -8.78 -0.52 13.09
C ALA A 251 -7.88 -1.45 13.93
N THR A 252 -6.72 -0.96 14.36
CA THR A 252 -5.84 -1.68 15.29
C THR A 252 -6.49 -1.83 16.66
N ALA A 253 -7.26 -0.84 17.09
CA ALA A 253 -8.11 -0.86 18.26
C ALA A 253 -9.37 -0.03 18.02
N SER A 254 -10.50 -0.47 18.56
CA SER A 254 -11.76 0.24 18.51
C SER A 254 -12.49 0.17 19.85
N LEU A 255 -13.13 1.27 20.24
CA LEU A 255 -13.98 1.34 21.41
C LEU A 255 -15.41 1.03 21.00
N PHE A 256 -15.90 -0.16 21.35
CA PHE A 256 -17.30 -0.51 21.15
C PHE A 256 -18.17 0.06 22.26
N VAL A 257 -19.27 0.70 21.89
CA VAL A 257 -20.28 1.21 22.82
C VAL A 257 -21.66 0.83 22.30
N SER A 258 -22.46 0.21 23.17
CA SER A 258 -23.85 -0.14 22.85
C SER A 258 -24.74 1.11 22.76
N ASP A 259 -25.68 1.10 21.82
CA ASP A 259 -26.68 2.17 21.62
C ASP A 259 -27.54 2.41 22.88
N ALA A 260 -27.73 1.39 23.72
CA ALA A 260 -28.48 1.52 24.97
C ALA A 260 -27.79 2.43 26.00
N VAL A 261 -26.46 2.47 25.95
CA VAL A 261 -25.62 3.15 26.95
C VAL A 261 -25.15 4.51 26.42
N TRP A 262 -24.97 4.63 25.10
CA TRP A 262 -24.68 5.87 24.39
C TRP A 262 -25.94 6.73 24.20
N SER A 263 -26.41 7.33 25.30
CA SER A 263 -27.61 8.18 25.29
C SER A 263 -27.37 9.51 26.02
N PRO A 264 -27.79 10.67 25.49
CA PRO A 264 -28.54 10.87 24.23
C PRO A 264 -27.71 10.63 22.95
N LEU A 265 -28.40 10.54 21.80
CA LEU A 265 -27.79 10.26 20.48
C LEU A 265 -26.68 11.25 20.08
N ASP A 266 -26.68 12.46 20.65
CA ASP A 266 -25.68 13.52 20.41
C ASP A 266 -24.56 13.58 21.47
N SER A 267 -24.46 12.56 22.34
CA SER A 267 -23.40 12.52 23.35
C SER A 267 -22.03 12.52 22.68
N PRO A 268 -21.15 13.48 23.02
CA PRO A 268 -19.86 13.63 22.35
C PRO A 268 -18.93 12.46 22.69
N VAL A 269 -18.14 12.08 21.70
CA VAL A 269 -16.90 11.32 21.90
C VAL A 269 -15.83 12.32 22.31
N TYR A 270 -15.11 12.03 23.37
CA TYR A 270 -14.00 12.86 23.82
C TYR A 270 -12.69 12.27 23.33
N LEU A 271 -11.86 13.10 22.70
CA LEU A 271 -10.56 12.71 22.17
C LEU A 271 -9.46 13.52 22.85
N GLU A 272 -8.42 12.84 23.30
CA GLU A 272 -7.18 13.44 23.80
C GLU A 272 -6.01 12.85 23.00
N PHE A 273 -5.10 13.71 22.55
CA PHE A 273 -3.90 13.34 21.82
C PHE A 273 -2.65 13.79 22.58
N LYS A 274 -1.62 12.94 22.66
CA LYS A 274 -0.35 13.19 23.38
C LYS A 274 0.83 12.87 22.50
#